data_AF-A0A485BNS6-F1
#
_entry.id   AF-A0A485BNS6-F1
#
_cell.length_a   1.000
_cell.length_b   1.000
_cell.length_c   1.000
_cell.angle_alpha   90.00
_cell.angle_beta   90.00
_cell.angle_gamma   90.00
#
_symmetry.space_group_name_H-M   'P 1'
#
loop_
_entity.id
_entity.type
_entity.pdbx_description
1 polymer ?
#
loop_
_entity_poly.entity_id
_entity_poly.type
_entity_poly.pdbx_seq_one_letter_code
_entity_poly.pdbx_strand_id
1 'polypeptide(L)'
;MSEEGNKPTVPVPEGAFVEEERYMINGVLTLASRSLRSIMTPRNEISWVDACLSTEEIREQLLSSPHSLFPVCRGELDEIVGIVRAKELLVALEAGEDVLAIASASPAIIVPDTLDPINLLGVLRRARGSFVMVTNEFGDGAGAGDAAGRTGSDCR
;
A
#
# COMPACT_ATOMS: atom_id res chain seq x y z
N MET A 1 -41.83 24.40 13.60
CA MET A 1 -41.59 25.42 12.57
C MET A 1 -40.08 25.57 12.44
N SER A 2 -39.60 25.24 11.26
CA SER A 2 -38.20 24.97 10.92
C SER A 2 -37.43 26.27 10.68
N GLU A 3 -36.16 26.32 11.09
CA GLU A 3 -35.16 27.25 10.56
C GLU A 3 -34.10 26.44 9.84
N GLU A 4 -34.23 26.32 8.51
CA GLU A 4 -33.19 25.80 7.63
C GLU A 4 -32.21 26.93 7.32
N GLY A 5 -30.99 26.82 7.86
CA GLY A 5 -29.89 27.71 7.58
C GLY A 5 -29.46 27.61 6.11
N ASN A 6 -29.69 28.70 5.38
CA ASN A 6 -29.28 28.95 4.00
C ASN A 6 -27.75 28.76 3.84
N LYS A 7 -27.32 27.64 3.26
CA LYS A 7 -25.94 27.47 2.78
C LYS A 7 -25.79 28.28 1.48
N PRO A 8 -24.79 29.16 1.35
CA PRO A 8 -24.56 29.89 0.11
C PRO A 8 -24.15 28.90 -0.99
N THR A 9 -25.07 28.63 -1.91
CA THR A 9 -24.80 27.98 -3.19
C THR A 9 -24.14 29.00 -4.11
N VAL A 10 -22.82 28.89 -4.29
CA VAL A 10 -22.08 29.69 -5.27
C VAL A 10 -22.59 29.30 -6.66
N PRO A 11 -23.17 30.21 -7.47
CA PRO A 11 -23.65 29.86 -8.80
C PRO A 11 -22.43 29.67 -9.70
N VAL A 12 -22.21 28.43 -10.16
CA VAL A 12 -21.16 28.13 -11.14
C VAL A 12 -21.73 28.45 -12.53
N PRO A 13 -21.10 29.33 -13.33
CA PRO A 13 -21.60 29.68 -14.66
C PRO A 13 -21.64 28.45 -15.57
N GLU A 14 -22.77 28.28 -16.27
CA GLU A 14 -22.96 27.19 -17.23
C GLU A 14 -22.02 27.40 -18.43
N GLY A 15 -20.92 26.65 -18.46
CA GLY A 15 -19.84 26.79 -19.45
C GLY A 15 -18.47 27.22 -18.89
N ALA A 16 -18.32 27.41 -17.58
CA ALA A 16 -17.04 27.83 -16.97
C ALA A 16 -15.92 26.77 -17.00
N PHE A 17 -16.25 25.52 -17.27
CA PHE A 17 -15.32 24.39 -17.25
C PHE A 17 -15.42 23.56 -18.53
N VAL A 18 -14.27 23.18 -19.07
CA VAL A 18 -14.14 22.20 -20.16
C VAL A 18 -14.59 20.83 -19.64
N GLU A 19 -15.04 19.94 -20.53
CA GLU A 19 -15.52 18.60 -20.16
C GLU A 19 -14.51 17.86 -19.27
N GLU A 20 -13.21 17.90 -19.60
CA GLU A 20 -12.15 17.28 -18.79
C GLU A 20 -12.05 17.86 -17.36
N GLU A 21 -12.23 19.17 -17.19
CA GLU A 21 -12.20 19.81 -15.87
C GLU A 21 -13.38 19.36 -15.00
N ARG A 22 -14.57 19.18 -15.60
CA ARG A 22 -15.73 18.64 -14.89
C ARG A 22 -15.50 17.20 -14.45
N TYR A 23 -14.87 16.37 -15.28
CA TYR A 23 -14.49 15.01 -14.90
C TYR A 23 -13.51 14.98 -13.73
N MET A 24 -12.50 15.85 -13.73
CA MET A 24 -11.54 15.94 -12.62
C MET A 24 -12.23 16.38 -11.32
N ILE A 25 -13.06 17.44 -11.37
CA ILE A 25 -13.76 17.95 -10.19
C ILE A 25 -14.69 16.88 -9.60
N ASN A 26 -15.49 16.22 -10.45
CA ASN A 26 -16.35 15.12 -10.01
C ASN A 26 -15.55 13.96 -9.42
N GLY A 27 -14.40 13.62 -9.99
CA GLY A 27 -13.50 12.59 -9.46
C GLY A 27 -13.02 12.92 -8.03
N VAL A 28 -12.62 14.16 -7.77
CA VAL A 28 -12.18 14.61 -6.43
C VAL A 28 -13.33 14.62 -5.42
N LEU A 29 -14.50 15.14 -5.81
CA LEU A 29 -15.69 15.17 -4.92
C LEU A 29 -16.19 13.76 -4.59
N THR A 30 -16.13 12.85 -5.56
CA THR A 30 -16.48 11.43 -5.35
C THR A 30 -15.45 10.75 -4.44
N LEU A 31 -14.16 11.04 -4.60
CA LEU A 31 -13.12 10.48 -3.73
C LEU A 31 -13.31 10.91 -2.26
N ALA A 32 -13.65 12.19 -2.03
CA ALA A 32 -13.92 12.73 -0.70
C ALA A 32 -15.13 12.09 0.01
N SER A 33 -16.03 11.45 -0.75
CA SER A 33 -17.23 10.79 -0.22
C SER A 33 -17.12 9.26 -0.18
N ARG A 34 -16.02 8.68 -0.66
CA ARG A 34 -15.80 7.23 -0.66
C ARG A 34 -15.11 6.76 0.62
N SER A 35 -15.53 5.60 1.13
CA SER A 35 -14.78 4.92 2.20
C SER A 35 -13.45 4.37 1.67
N LEU A 36 -12.39 4.43 2.48
CA LEU A 36 -11.05 3.94 2.15
C LEU A 36 -11.06 2.47 1.71
N ARG A 37 -11.90 1.65 2.35
CA ARG A 37 -12.18 0.25 2.00
C ARG A 37 -12.59 0.04 0.53
N SER A 38 -13.24 1.02 -0.10
CA SER A 38 -13.69 0.91 -1.50
C SER A 38 -12.58 1.15 -2.53
N ILE A 39 -11.40 1.59 -2.09
CA ILE A 39 -10.27 1.96 -2.95
C ILE A 39 -9.09 1.00 -2.72
N MET A 40 -9.06 0.31 -1.58
CA MET A 40 -8.04 -0.68 -1.24
C MET A 40 -8.19 -1.98 -2.03
N THR A 41 -7.07 -2.65 -2.29
CA THR A 41 -7.05 -4.06 -2.67
C THR A 41 -7.39 -4.91 -1.44
N PRO A 42 -8.41 -5.78 -1.50
CA PRO A 42 -8.72 -6.73 -0.44
C PRO A 42 -7.52 -7.61 -0.09
N ARG A 43 -7.37 -7.97 1.19
CA ARG A 43 -6.23 -8.78 1.68
C ARG A 43 -6.02 -10.08 0.91
N ASN A 44 -7.10 -10.76 0.54
CA ASN A 44 -7.09 -12.02 -0.21
C ASN A 44 -6.64 -11.88 -1.67
N GLU A 45 -6.59 -10.66 -2.20
CA GLU A 45 -6.14 -10.35 -3.56
C GLU A 45 -4.70 -9.83 -3.60
N ILE A 46 -4.05 -9.67 -2.44
CA ILE A 46 -2.65 -9.24 -2.34
C ILE A 46 -1.75 -10.43 -2.70
N SER A 47 -0.95 -10.27 -3.75
CA SER A 47 0.18 -11.17 -4.02
C SER A 47 1.38 -10.73 -3.19
N TRP A 48 1.91 -11.62 -2.34
CA TRP A 48 3.01 -11.36 -1.42
C TRP A 48 3.98 -12.54 -1.40
N VAL A 49 5.24 -12.28 -1.09
CA VAL A 49 6.30 -13.28 -1.02
C VAL A 49 6.57 -13.62 0.44
N ASP A 50 6.57 -14.91 0.77
CA ASP A 50 7.05 -15.40 2.05
C ASP A 50 8.57 -15.62 1.98
N ALA A 51 9.32 -14.90 2.80
CA ALA A 51 10.77 -15.01 2.88
C ALA A 51 11.26 -16.34 3.49
N CYS A 52 10.37 -17.14 4.08
CA CYS A 52 10.70 -18.47 4.58
C CYS A 52 10.56 -19.59 3.54
N LEU A 53 10.06 -19.28 2.33
CA LEU A 53 10.03 -20.24 1.22
C LEU A 53 11.43 -20.46 0.63
N SER A 54 11.61 -21.58 -0.06
CA SER A 54 12.85 -21.83 -0.80
C SER A 54 13.03 -20.82 -1.94
N THR A 55 14.29 -20.60 -2.32
CA THR A 55 14.65 -19.71 -3.43
C THR A 55 13.92 -20.05 -4.73
N GLU A 56 13.70 -21.34 -4.98
CA GLU A 56 13.02 -21.90 -6.14
C GLU A 56 11.52 -21.60 -6.11
N GLU A 57 10.87 -21.77 -4.96
CA GLU A 57 9.45 -21.44 -4.77
C GLU A 57 9.19 -19.94 -4.93
N ILE A 58 10.03 -19.10 -4.32
CA ILE A 58 9.92 -17.65 -4.47
C ILE A 58 10.13 -17.27 -5.94
N ARG A 59 11.13 -17.85 -6.61
CA ARG A 59 11.39 -17.59 -8.03
C ARG A 59 10.21 -17.98 -8.92
N GLU A 60 9.63 -19.16 -8.70
CA GLU A 60 8.46 -19.63 -9.45
C GLU A 60 7.27 -18.69 -9.26
N GLN A 61 7.01 -18.29 -8.02
CA GLN A 61 5.95 -17.35 -7.69
C GLN A 61 6.15 -16.01 -8.42
N LEU A 62 7.36 -15.44 -8.37
CA LEU A 62 7.69 -14.18 -9.03
C LEU A 62 7.52 -14.24 -10.55
N LEU A 63 7.83 -15.38 -11.17
CA LEU A 63 7.69 -15.58 -12.62
C LEU A 63 6.24 -15.84 -13.06
N SER A 64 5.42 -16.42 -12.17
CA SER A 64 4.00 -16.70 -12.44
C SER A 64 3.08 -15.49 -12.27
N SER A 65 3.55 -14.45 -11.56
CA SER A 65 2.72 -13.31 -11.18
C SER A 65 2.91 -12.13 -12.15
N PRO A 66 1.82 -11.44 -12.54
CA PRO A 66 1.91 -10.26 -13.41
C PRO A 66 2.31 -8.98 -12.66
N HIS A 67 2.57 -9.06 -11.34
CA HIS A 67 2.82 -7.89 -10.51
C HIS A 67 4.31 -7.50 -10.46
N SER A 68 4.58 -6.20 -10.42
CA SER A 68 5.96 -5.66 -10.40
C SER A 68 6.50 -5.41 -9.00
N LEU A 69 5.64 -5.36 -7.99
CA LEU A 69 5.94 -5.06 -6.60
C LEU A 69 5.31 -6.13 -5.72
N PHE A 70 6.08 -6.63 -4.76
CA PHE A 70 5.64 -7.63 -3.81
C PHE A 70 5.93 -7.17 -2.39
N PRO A 71 4.94 -7.20 -1.50
CA PRO A 71 5.19 -7.25 -0.07
C PRO A 71 5.98 -8.52 0.24
N VAL A 72 7.11 -8.38 0.91
CA VAL A 72 7.89 -9.49 1.45
C VAL A 72 7.53 -9.61 2.92
N CYS A 73 7.03 -10.78 3.31
CA CYS A 73 6.56 -11.06 4.66
C CYS A 73 7.27 -12.28 5.23
N ARG A 74 7.14 -12.49 6.54
CA ARG A 74 7.69 -13.67 7.22
C ARG A 74 6.56 -14.59 7.68
N GLY A 75 6.33 -15.68 6.97
CA GLY A 75 5.33 -16.70 7.30
C GLY A 75 3.88 -16.27 7.07
N GLU A 76 3.51 -15.04 7.46
CA GLU A 76 2.16 -14.50 7.31
C GLU A 76 2.18 -13.07 6.75
N LEU A 77 1.13 -12.69 6.04
CA LEU A 77 0.98 -11.38 5.40
C LEU A 77 0.97 -10.20 6.39
N ASP A 78 0.67 -10.43 7.67
CA ASP A 78 0.74 -9.36 8.69
C ASP A 78 2.16 -9.05 9.14
N GLU A 79 3.10 -9.99 8.95
CA GLU A 79 4.51 -9.85 9.29
C GLU A 79 5.30 -9.28 8.10
N ILE A 80 4.90 -8.08 7.66
CA ILE A 80 5.55 -7.39 6.53
C ILE A 80 6.93 -6.90 6.93
N VAL A 81 7.94 -7.35 6.19
CA VAL A 81 9.33 -6.90 6.34
C VAL A 81 9.59 -5.68 5.47
N GLY A 82 9.04 -5.67 4.25
CA GLY A 82 9.21 -4.58 3.31
C GLY A 82 8.56 -4.85 1.96
N ILE A 83 8.82 -3.98 1.01
CA ILE A 83 8.21 -4.02 -0.33
C ILE A 83 9.32 -3.93 -1.36
N VAL A 84 9.40 -4.96 -2.21
CA VAL A 84 10.52 -5.10 -3.15
C VAL A 84 9.98 -5.29 -4.56
N ARG A 85 10.71 -4.80 -5.55
CA ARG A 85 10.39 -5.05 -6.95
C ARG A 85 10.67 -6.50 -7.31
N ALA A 86 9.79 -7.10 -8.11
CA ALA A 86 9.95 -8.46 -8.61
C ALA A 86 11.33 -8.70 -9.23
N LYS A 87 11.78 -7.74 -10.06
CA LYS A 87 13.10 -7.78 -10.70
C LYS A 87 14.25 -7.78 -9.70
N GLU A 88 14.14 -7.03 -8.60
CA GLU A 88 15.19 -6.96 -7.59
C GLU A 88 15.25 -8.24 -6.78
N LEU A 89 14.10 -8.82 -6.43
CA LEU A 89 14.04 -10.13 -5.81
C LEU A 89 14.65 -11.21 -6.71
N LEU A 90 14.35 -11.21 -8.01
CA LEU A 90 14.95 -12.17 -8.93
C LEU A 90 16.48 -12.05 -9.01
N VAL A 91 17.01 -10.82 -9.08
CA VAL A 91 18.46 -10.57 -9.08
C VAL A 91 19.10 -11.03 -7.77
N ALA A 92 18.44 -10.76 -6.64
CA ALA A 92 18.89 -11.19 -5.32
C ALA A 92 18.98 -12.72 -5.19
N LEU A 93 17.94 -13.41 -5.65
CA LEU A 93 17.89 -14.87 -5.63
C LEU A 93 19.02 -15.46 -6.50
N GLU A 94 19.29 -14.88 -7.68
CA GLU A 94 20.41 -15.30 -8.54
C GLU A 94 21.78 -15.04 -7.91
N ALA A 95 21.91 -13.98 -7.11
CA ALA A 95 23.14 -13.64 -6.39
C ALA A 95 23.32 -14.42 -5.07
N GLY A 96 22.29 -15.18 -4.64
CA GLY A 96 22.29 -15.86 -3.33
C GLY A 96 22.20 -14.89 -2.15
N GLU A 97 21.62 -13.71 -2.36
CA GLU A 97 21.39 -12.71 -1.32
C GLU A 97 20.18 -13.08 -0.45
N ASP A 98 20.20 -12.61 0.80
CA ASP A 98 19.09 -12.79 1.73
C ASP A 98 17.92 -11.85 1.39
N VAL A 99 16.79 -12.43 1.02
CA VAL A 99 15.53 -11.74 0.70
C VAL A 99 15.07 -10.85 1.86
N LEU A 100 15.28 -11.28 3.11
CA LEU A 100 14.93 -10.50 4.30
C LEU A 100 15.76 -9.21 4.41
N ALA A 101 17.05 -9.29 4.12
CA ALA A 101 17.95 -8.14 4.17
C ALA A 101 17.55 -7.07 3.14
N ILE A 102 17.17 -7.49 1.94
CA ILE A 102 16.74 -6.60 0.86
C ILE A 102 15.39 -5.96 1.19
N ALA A 103 14.44 -6.75 1.66
CA ALA A 103 13.14 -6.25 2.07
C ALA A 103 13.26 -5.20 3.18
N SER A 104 14.12 -5.44 4.17
CA SER A 104 14.36 -4.51 5.28
C SER A 104 14.91 -3.15 4.83
N ALA A 105 15.55 -3.07 3.66
CA ALA A 105 16.05 -1.82 3.09
C ALA A 105 14.97 -0.99 2.36
N SER A 106 13.79 -1.58 2.09
CA SER A 106 12.63 -0.88 1.51
C SER A 106 11.37 -1.10 2.36
N PRO A 107 11.23 -0.37 3.49
CA PRO A 107 10.10 -0.53 4.38
C PRO A 107 8.78 -0.11 3.73
N ALA A 108 7.71 -0.83 4.09
CA ALA A 108 6.35 -0.50 3.70
C ALA A 108 5.90 0.83 4.33
N ILE A 109 5.11 1.60 3.60
CA ILE A 109 4.39 2.73 4.19
C ILE A 109 3.11 2.18 4.79
N ILE A 110 2.99 2.24 6.11
CA ILE A 110 1.81 1.77 6.84
C ILE A 110 0.94 2.97 7.21
N VAL A 111 -0.36 2.86 6.95
CA VAL A 111 -1.36 3.85 7.34
C VAL A 111 -2.52 3.17 8.07
N PRO A 112 -3.18 3.86 9.01
CA PRO A 112 -4.38 3.32 9.64
C PRO A 112 -5.57 3.38 8.66
N ASP A 113 -6.51 2.45 8.80
CA ASP A 113 -7.76 2.43 8.03
C ASP A 113 -8.71 3.60 8.37
N THR A 114 -8.49 4.25 9.52
CA THR A 114 -9.13 5.50 9.94
C THR A 114 -8.62 6.75 9.20
N LEU A 115 -7.57 6.64 8.39
CA LEU A 115 -7.03 7.78 7.64
C LEU A 115 -8.05 8.31 6.62
N ASP A 116 -8.11 9.62 6.44
CA ASP A 116 -8.96 10.20 5.40
C ASP A 116 -8.42 9.89 3.98
N PRO A 117 -9.27 9.51 3.00
CA PRO A 117 -8.85 9.21 1.63
C PRO A 117 -8.07 10.35 0.93
N ILE A 118 -8.36 11.62 1.24
CA ILE A 118 -7.64 12.78 0.70
C ILE A 118 -6.22 12.82 1.29
N ASN A 119 -6.08 12.53 2.59
CA ASN A 119 -4.78 12.43 3.25
C ASN A 119 -3.97 11.24 2.72
N LEU A 120 -4.61 10.10 2.44
CA LEU A 120 -4.00 8.95 1.78
C LEU A 120 -3.43 9.33 0.41
N LEU A 121 -4.13 10.15 -0.38
CA LEU A 121 -3.61 10.64 -1.66
C LEU A 121 -2.31 11.43 -1.47
N GLY A 122 -2.22 12.23 -0.40
CA GLY A 122 -1.00 12.93 -0.02
C GLY A 122 0.16 11.97 0.31
N VAL A 123 -0.13 10.88 1.01
CA VAL A 123 0.84 9.80 1.31
C VAL A 123 1.31 9.14 0.01
N LEU A 124 0.37 8.72 -0.85
CA LEU A 124 0.68 8.08 -2.14
C LEU A 124 1.51 8.98 -3.07
N ARG A 125 1.24 10.28 -3.09
CA ARG A 125 2.04 11.25 -3.87
C ARG A 125 3.48 11.35 -3.38
N ARG A 126 3.71 11.28 -2.06
CA ARG A 126 5.05 11.26 -1.48
C ARG A 126 5.75 9.91 -1.65
N ALA A 127 4.97 8.84 -1.65
CA ALA A 127 5.43 7.47 -1.85
C ALA A 127 6.04 7.24 -3.24
N ARG A 128 5.78 8.10 -4.24
CA ARG A 128 6.37 8.03 -5.60
C ARG A 128 6.25 6.63 -6.26
N GLY A 129 5.11 5.98 -6.06
CA GLY A 129 4.86 4.63 -6.57
C GLY A 129 5.22 3.51 -5.60
N SER A 130 5.64 3.81 -4.37
CA SER A 130 5.70 2.82 -3.30
C SER A 130 4.30 2.37 -2.89
N PHE A 131 4.21 1.10 -2.53
CA PHE A 131 3.01 0.46 -2.05
C PHE A 131 2.70 0.92 -0.61
N VAL A 132 1.43 1.15 -0.33
CA VAL A 132 0.94 1.61 0.97
C VAL A 132 0.04 0.51 1.55
N MET A 133 0.41 0.01 2.71
CA MET A 133 -0.38 -0.96 3.45
C MET A 133 -1.31 -0.24 4.42
N VAL A 134 -2.56 -0.68 4.48
CA VAL A 134 -3.54 -0.15 5.41
C VAL A 134 -3.81 -1.20 6.48
N THR A 135 -3.73 -0.81 7.74
CA THR A 135 -3.93 -1.70 8.90
C THR A 135 -5.11 -1.20 9.75
N ASN A 136 -5.82 -2.11 10.42
CA ASN A 136 -6.79 -1.74 11.44
C ASN A 136 -6.07 -1.50 12.78
N GLU A 137 -6.71 -0.78 13.70
CA GLU A 137 -6.17 -0.50 15.05
C GLU A 137 -5.90 -1.74 15.95
N PHE A 138 -6.08 -2.96 15.42
CA PHE A 138 -5.71 -4.22 16.05
C PHE A 138 -4.49 -4.88 15.41
N GLY A 139 -3.79 -4.18 14.50
CA GLY A 139 -2.44 -4.52 14.12
C GLY A 139 -1.51 -4.28 15.30
N ASP A 140 -1.33 -5.29 16.13
CA ASP A 140 -0.35 -5.28 17.22
C ASP A 140 1.03 -4.88 16.67
N GLY A 141 1.42 -3.63 16.90
CA GLY A 141 2.79 -3.23 17.24
C GLY A 141 3.95 -3.58 16.30
N ALA A 142 3.76 -3.91 15.03
CA ALA A 142 4.88 -4.26 14.16
C ALA A 142 5.42 -3.05 13.37
N GLY A 143 6.54 -2.48 13.84
CA GLY A 143 7.54 -1.91 12.92
C GLY A 143 7.82 -0.41 12.98
N ALA A 144 7.62 0.28 14.10
CA ALA A 144 8.22 1.60 14.33
C ALA A 144 8.97 1.64 15.67
N GLY A 145 9.89 0.70 15.87
CA GLY A 145 10.76 0.66 17.05
C GLY A 145 11.78 -0.47 16.90
N ASP A 146 13.06 -0.10 16.94
CA ASP A 146 14.23 -0.99 16.98
C ASP A 146 14.51 -1.89 15.77
N ALA A 147 15.18 -1.29 14.78
CA ALA A 147 16.19 -1.98 13.97
C ALA A 147 17.46 -2.22 14.83
N ALA A 148 17.33 -2.97 15.92
CA ALA A 148 18.44 -3.43 16.74
C ALA A 148 18.11 -4.80 17.35
N GLY A 149 18.59 -5.85 16.70
CA GLY A 149 18.74 -7.16 17.32
C GLY A 149 17.53 -8.09 17.28
N ARG A 150 17.21 -8.64 16.10
CA ARG A 150 16.73 -10.03 16.02
C ARG A 150 17.54 -10.74 14.94
N THR A 151 18.60 -11.37 15.43
CA THR A 151 19.50 -12.30 14.73
C THR A 151 18.71 -13.32 13.93
N GLY A 152 19.16 -13.58 12.70
CA GLY A 152 18.61 -14.62 11.84
C GLY A 152 18.72 -16.00 12.49
N SER A 153 17.58 -16.68 12.67
CA SER A 153 17.54 -18.13 12.86
C SER A 153 16.20 -18.81 12.54
N ASP A 154 15.18 -18.11 12.03
CA ASP A 154 13.80 -18.63 12.11
C ASP A 154 13.08 -18.83 10.77
N CYS A 155 13.81 -18.81 9.64
CA CYS A 155 13.34 -19.47 8.43
C CYS A 155 14.25 -20.69 8.22
N ARG A 156 13.72 -21.89 8.50
CA ARG A 156 14.40 -23.16 8.28
C ARG A 156 13.55 -24.06 7.41
#